data_AF-A0A8T1TMP4-F1
#
_entry.id   AF-A0A8T1TMP4-F1
#
_cell.length_a   1.000
_cell.length_b   1.000
_cell.length_c   1.000
_cell.angle_alpha   90.00
_cell.angle_beta   90.00
_cell.angle_gamma   90.00
#
_symmetry.space_group_name_H-M   'P 1'
#
loop_
_entity.id
_entity.type
_entity.pdbx_description
1 polymer ?
#
loop_
_entity_poly.entity_id
_entity_poly.type
_entity_poly.pdbx_seq_one_letter_code
_entity_poly.pdbx_strand_id
1 'polypeptide(L)'
;GSTGGPSILSICLRCGWSLGGVQDRYFRYESAGDQYLGRVVAGLPLNSSVFATLAPHSADPHNSAVGECVRRMFPALADDGNLRQTMQLCQLPSNHTMLSTFLFRDDSMIASLKRQIKTCNSPCMPITGDPPHIEIYKQLEDLKEAIKRLPDALLSGVGDLLDEKYVAAGNITRNVLEQTIRQLLEEAGVGTTASAKEHSEHQQESSRNVDFWG
;
A
#
# COMPACT_ATOMS: atom_id res chain seq x y z
N GLY A 1 8.03 -8.47 6.73
CA GLY A 1 7.09 -8.45 7.87
C GLY A 1 7.50 -9.46 8.90
N SER A 2 7.31 -9.15 10.18
CA SER A 2 7.42 -10.14 11.26
C SER A 2 6.03 -10.71 11.58
N THR A 3 5.96 -11.95 12.06
CA THR A 3 4.75 -12.54 12.66
C THR A 3 4.63 -12.21 14.16
N GLY A 4 5.70 -11.68 14.77
CA GLY A 4 5.69 -11.16 16.14
C GLY A 4 5.14 -9.73 16.21
N GLY A 5 4.61 -9.36 17.38
CA GLY A 5 4.25 -7.98 17.69
C GLY A 5 5.46 -7.02 17.67
N PRO A 6 5.25 -5.72 17.92
CA PRO A 6 6.33 -4.75 17.85
C PRO A 6 7.35 -5.04 18.96
N SER A 7 8.62 -4.80 18.67
CA SER A 7 9.67 -4.94 19.67
C SER A 7 9.44 -3.97 20.83
N ILE A 8 9.89 -4.34 22.03
CA ILE A 8 9.85 -3.45 23.20
C ILE A 8 10.57 -2.12 22.93
N LEU A 9 11.60 -2.14 22.07
CA LEU A 9 12.30 -0.95 21.60
C LEU A 9 11.39 0.03 20.88
N SER A 10 10.61 -0.46 19.91
CA SER A 10 9.67 0.37 19.17
C SER A 10 8.65 1.02 20.11
N ILE A 11 8.21 0.29 21.15
CA ILE A 11 7.30 0.80 22.17
C ILE A 11 7.96 1.90 23.00
N CYS A 12 9.13 1.64 23.58
CA CYS A 12 9.84 2.63 24.39
C CYS A 12 10.16 3.89 23.60
N LEU A 13 10.61 3.76 22.34
CA LEU A 13 10.91 4.91 21.49
C LEU A 13 9.66 5.78 21.21
N ARG A 14 8.51 5.17 20.93
CA ARG A 14 7.24 5.90 20.74
C ARG A 14 6.74 6.55 22.02
N CYS A 15 6.96 5.93 23.17
CA CYS A 15 6.59 6.46 24.47
C CYS A 15 7.59 7.48 25.02
N GLY A 16 8.73 7.71 24.34
CA GLY A 16 9.79 8.59 24.83
C GLY A 16 10.49 8.06 26.09
N TRP A 17 10.49 6.74 26.29
CA TRP A 17 11.10 6.08 27.44
C TRP A 17 12.54 5.66 27.10
N SER A 18 13.47 5.88 28.03
CA SER A 18 14.83 5.33 27.92
C SER A 18 14.80 3.83 28.23
N LEU A 19 15.53 3.02 27.45
CA LEU A 19 15.76 1.61 27.81
C LEU A 19 16.86 1.44 28.85
N GLY A 20 17.55 2.53 29.19
CA GLY A 20 18.59 2.57 30.21
C GLY A 20 19.97 2.11 29.71
N GLY A 21 21.00 2.65 30.37
CA GLY A 21 22.40 2.21 30.36
C GLY A 21 22.92 1.57 29.06
N VAL A 22 23.16 0.25 29.12
CA VAL A 22 23.79 -0.54 28.07
C VAL A 22 22.84 -0.81 26.89
N GLN A 23 21.54 -0.92 27.14
CA GLN A 23 20.55 -1.33 26.14
C GLN A 23 20.36 -0.27 25.05
N ASP A 24 20.35 1.02 25.41
CA ASP A 24 20.30 2.14 24.45
C ASP A 24 21.49 2.15 23.47
N ARG A 25 22.63 1.54 23.84
CA ARG A 25 23.84 1.49 22.98
C ARG A 25 23.85 0.32 22.01
N TYR A 26 23.24 -0.81 22.38
CA TYR A 26 23.30 -2.04 21.60
C TYR A 26 22.04 -2.28 20.77
N PHE A 27 20.89 -1.77 21.20
CA PHE A 27 19.67 -1.92 20.43
C PHE A 27 19.53 -0.83 19.39
N ARG A 28 19.30 -1.25 18.15
CA ARG A 28 19.14 -0.36 16.99
C ARG A 28 17.66 -0.14 16.73
N TYR A 29 17.34 1.09 16.33
CA TYR A 29 16.04 1.42 15.78
C TYR A 29 15.74 0.54 14.56
N GLU A 30 14.57 -0.08 14.57
CA GLU A 30 14.05 -0.85 13.43
C GLU A 30 12.82 -0.14 12.87
N SER A 31 12.93 0.35 11.63
CA SER A 31 11.85 1.07 10.95
C SER A 31 10.59 0.21 10.78
N ALA A 32 10.75 -1.10 10.57
CA ALA A 32 9.64 -2.02 10.42
C ALA A 32 8.79 -2.13 11.71
N GLY A 33 9.43 -2.26 12.87
CA GLY A 33 8.74 -2.31 14.16
C GLY A 33 8.01 -1.01 14.48
N ASP A 34 8.62 0.13 14.15
CA ASP A 34 8.02 1.44 14.36
C ASP A 34 6.82 1.71 13.43
N GLN A 35 6.90 1.32 12.16
CA GLN A 35 5.77 1.44 11.24
C GLN A 35 4.61 0.53 11.65
N TYR A 36 4.89 -0.72 12.04
CA TYR A 36 3.87 -1.62 12.58
C TYR A 36 3.19 -1.02 13.81
N LEU A 37 3.98 -0.58 14.80
CA LEU A 37 3.44 0.01 16.02
C LEU A 37 2.67 1.30 15.74
N GLY A 38 3.16 2.14 14.82
CA GLY A 38 2.46 3.35 14.39
C GLY A 38 1.06 3.06 13.85
N ARG A 39 0.90 1.99 13.06
CA ARG A 39 -0.41 1.55 12.54
C ARG A 39 -1.34 1.03 13.63
N VAL A 40 -0.79 0.26 14.58
CA VAL A 40 -1.54 -0.24 15.75
C VAL A 40 -2.05 0.92 16.59
N VAL A 41 -1.19 1.90 16.90
CA VAL A 41 -1.55 3.08 17.69
C VAL A 41 -2.52 3.99 16.94
N ALA A 42 -2.42 4.06 15.60
CA ALA A 42 -3.40 4.75 14.76
C ALA A 42 -4.76 4.03 14.66
N GLY A 43 -4.90 2.84 15.28
CA GLY A 43 -6.14 2.09 15.31
C GLY A 43 -6.49 1.40 13.99
N LEU A 44 -5.51 1.16 13.11
CA LEU A 44 -5.77 0.44 11.86
C LEU A 44 -6.13 -1.03 12.14
N PRO A 45 -7.09 -1.61 11.39
CA PRO A 45 -7.55 -2.97 11.62
C PRO A 45 -6.49 -4.01 11.22
N LEU A 46 -5.96 -4.77 12.18
CA LEU A 46 -4.92 -5.81 11.97
C LEU A 46 -5.37 -6.96 11.06
N ASN A 47 -6.67 -7.13 10.86
CA ASN A 47 -7.30 -8.19 10.09
C ASN A 47 -7.84 -7.71 8.74
N SER A 48 -7.23 -6.66 8.18
CA SER A 48 -7.63 -6.08 6.91
C SER A 48 -6.41 -5.60 6.13
N SER A 49 -6.52 -5.61 4.79
CA SER A 49 -5.54 -5.03 3.88
C SER A 49 -5.28 -3.54 4.17
N VAL A 50 -6.25 -2.84 4.74
CA VAL A 50 -6.16 -1.43 5.17
C VAL A 50 -5.06 -1.22 6.22
N PHE A 51 -4.64 -2.26 6.95
CA PHE A 51 -3.51 -2.16 7.87
C PHE A 51 -2.22 -1.67 7.18
N ALA A 52 -2.00 -2.06 5.92
CA ALA A 52 -0.82 -1.66 5.14
C ALA A 52 -0.81 -0.17 4.75
N THR A 53 -1.85 0.59 5.10
CA THR A 53 -1.94 2.02 4.78
C THR A 53 -0.80 2.77 5.43
N LEU A 54 -0.10 3.56 4.62
CA LEU A 54 0.94 4.46 5.08
C LEU A 54 0.34 5.72 5.66
N ALA A 55 1.07 6.36 6.58
CA ALA A 55 0.73 7.71 6.98
C ALA A 55 0.65 8.63 5.74
N PRO A 56 -0.30 9.59 5.71
CA PRO A 56 -0.40 10.56 4.63
C PRO A 56 0.96 11.21 4.38
N HIS A 57 1.41 11.30 3.13
CA HIS A 57 2.67 11.95 2.79
C HIS A 57 2.57 12.62 1.42
N SER A 58 3.38 13.64 1.15
CA SER A 58 3.40 14.25 -0.17
C SER A 58 4.04 13.30 -1.19
N ALA A 59 3.46 13.20 -2.38
CA ALA A 59 4.04 12.47 -3.50
C ALA A 59 5.41 13.04 -3.93
N ASP A 60 5.60 14.36 -3.80
CA ASP A 60 6.82 15.07 -4.12
C ASP A 60 7.20 15.98 -2.93
N PRO A 61 8.29 15.65 -2.21
CA PRO A 61 8.80 16.46 -1.09
C PRO A 61 9.21 17.89 -1.48
N HIS A 62 9.47 18.16 -2.77
CA HIS A 62 9.92 19.45 -3.28
C HIS A 62 8.82 20.24 -4.01
N ASN A 63 7.57 19.80 -3.90
CA ASN A 63 6.47 20.45 -4.59
C ASN A 63 6.32 21.92 -4.16
N SER A 64 6.39 22.82 -5.14
CA SER A 64 6.34 24.27 -4.92
C SER A 64 5.04 24.73 -4.29
N ALA A 65 3.91 24.06 -4.59
CA ALA A 65 2.60 24.39 -4.02
C ALA A 65 2.54 24.09 -2.52
N VAL A 66 3.07 22.93 -2.11
CA VAL A 66 3.15 22.55 -0.69
C VAL A 66 4.10 23.48 0.06
N GLY A 67 5.25 23.80 -0.54
CA GLY A 67 6.21 24.74 0.04
C GLY A 67 5.68 26.16 0.17
N GLU A 68 4.84 26.61 -0.76
CA GLU A 68 4.16 27.90 -0.66
C GLU A 68 3.08 27.91 0.43
N CYS A 69 2.30 26.83 0.55
CA CYS A 69 1.33 26.66 1.63
C CYS A 69 2.00 26.72 3.01
N VAL A 70 3.11 25.98 3.17
CA VAL A 70 3.92 25.96 4.40
C VAL A 70 4.46 27.36 4.72
N ARG A 71 5.00 28.09 3.73
CA ARG A 71 5.48 29.47 3.90
C ARG A 71 4.39 30.44 4.34
N ARG A 72 3.17 30.28 3.82
CA ARG A 72 2.05 31.17 4.16
C ARG A 72 1.47 30.87 5.55
N MET A 73 1.41 29.60 5.96
CA MET A 73 0.82 29.23 7.26
C MET A 73 1.80 29.30 8.43
N PHE A 74 3.06 28.93 8.21
CA PHE A 74 4.09 28.86 9.24
C PHE A 74 5.38 29.53 8.75
N PRO A 75 5.36 30.85 8.49
CA PRO A 75 6.49 31.57 7.91
C PRO A 75 7.78 31.41 8.73
N ALA A 76 7.67 31.34 10.05
CA ALA A 76 8.81 31.13 10.95
C ALA A 76 9.43 29.72 10.88
N LEU A 77 8.69 28.73 10.37
CA LEU A 77 9.12 27.33 10.27
C LEU A 77 9.34 26.90 8.82
N ALA A 78 9.12 27.80 7.87
CA ALA A 78 9.13 27.46 6.45
C ALA A 78 10.53 27.21 5.89
N ASP A 79 11.55 27.67 6.59
CA ASP A 79 12.96 27.44 6.28
C ASP A 79 13.52 26.21 7.00
N ASP A 80 12.76 25.60 7.92
CA ASP A 80 13.15 24.36 8.59
C ASP A 80 12.80 23.15 7.72
N GLY A 81 13.85 22.54 7.14
CA GLY A 81 13.72 21.37 6.27
C GLY A 81 13.09 20.15 6.96
N ASN A 82 13.24 20.01 8.27
CA ASN A 82 12.76 18.84 9.02
C ASN A 82 11.28 18.97 9.38
N LEU A 83 10.82 20.18 9.70
CA LEU A 83 9.42 20.43 10.08
C LEU A 83 8.48 20.50 8.87
N ARG A 84 9.03 20.81 7.68
CA ARG A 84 8.26 20.84 6.42
C ARG A 84 7.49 19.55 6.16
N GLN A 85 8.08 18.40 6.42
CA GLN A 85 7.44 17.09 6.19
C GLN A 85 6.34 16.81 7.23
N THR A 86 6.55 17.18 8.49
CA THR A 86 5.58 16.96 9.57
C THR A 86 4.31 17.80 9.40
N MET A 87 4.43 19.03 8.88
CA MET A 87 3.28 19.90 8.67
C MET A 87 2.39 19.51 7.47
N GLN A 88 2.84 18.58 6.63
CA GLN A 88 2.07 18.07 5.50
C GLN A 88 0.99 17.05 5.92
N LEU A 89 0.99 16.60 7.19
CA LEU A 89 0.23 15.44 7.67
C LEU A 89 -1.09 15.73 8.39
N CYS A 90 -1.49 16.98 8.61
CA CYS A 90 -2.63 17.26 9.47
C CYS A 90 -3.98 16.96 8.80
N GLN A 91 -4.52 15.75 9.01
CA GLN A 91 -5.97 15.50 8.88
C GLN A 91 -6.67 16.05 10.11
N LEU A 92 -7.56 17.02 9.91
CA LEU A 92 -8.28 17.71 10.98
C LEU A 92 -9.76 17.35 10.92
N PRO A 93 -10.44 17.17 12.07
CA PRO A 93 -11.88 16.93 12.09
C PRO A 93 -12.65 18.14 11.54
N SER A 94 -13.83 17.90 10.96
CA SER A 94 -14.65 18.88 10.23
C SER A 94 -14.99 20.16 11.01
N ASN A 95 -14.85 20.13 12.34
CA ASN A 95 -15.19 21.22 13.24
C ASN A 95 -13.95 21.91 13.83
N HIS A 96 -12.75 21.59 13.34
CA HIS A 96 -11.50 22.08 13.93
C HIS A 96 -11.25 23.54 13.57
N THR A 97 -10.84 24.37 14.54
CA THR A 97 -10.53 25.80 14.34
C THR A 97 -9.44 26.02 13.28
N MET A 98 -8.53 25.07 13.07
CA MET A 98 -7.56 25.17 11.98
C MET A 98 -8.22 25.12 10.59
N LEU A 99 -9.42 24.54 10.43
CA LEU A 99 -10.15 24.58 9.15
C LEU A 99 -10.68 25.98 8.81
N SER A 100 -10.65 26.94 9.75
CA SER A 100 -10.92 28.35 9.45
C SER A 100 -9.68 29.12 9.00
N THR A 101 -8.49 28.51 8.98
CA THR A 101 -7.28 29.11 8.42
C THR A 101 -7.31 29.12 6.90
N PHE A 102 -6.52 30.02 6.31
CA PHE A 102 -6.52 30.30 4.88
C PHE A 102 -6.43 29.05 3.98
N LEU A 103 -5.61 28.06 4.36
CA LEU A 103 -5.39 26.84 3.57
C LEU A 103 -6.65 26.00 3.39
N PHE A 104 -7.53 26.00 4.39
CA PHE A 104 -8.76 25.20 4.37
C PHE A 104 -9.99 26.00 3.92
N ARG A 105 -9.81 27.29 3.62
CA ARG A 105 -10.85 28.17 3.10
C ARG A 105 -10.76 28.36 1.57
N ASP A 106 -9.59 28.10 0.99
CA ASP A 106 -9.38 28.08 -0.45
C ASP A 106 -9.61 26.66 -1.00
N ASP A 107 -10.79 26.45 -1.60
CA ASP A 107 -11.18 25.18 -2.20
C ASP A 107 -10.22 24.71 -3.30
N SER A 108 -9.62 25.65 -4.03
CA SER A 108 -8.67 25.33 -5.10
C SER A 108 -7.36 24.79 -4.54
N MET A 109 -6.90 25.34 -3.42
CA MET A 109 -5.70 24.93 -2.71
C MET A 109 -5.91 23.57 -2.04
N ILE A 110 -7.05 23.35 -1.37
CA ILE A 110 -7.39 22.04 -0.79
C ILE A 110 -7.47 20.97 -1.87
N ALA A 111 -8.14 21.23 -3.00
CA ALA A 111 -8.24 20.28 -4.09
C ALA A 111 -6.85 19.94 -4.68
N SER A 112 -5.96 20.92 -4.77
CA SER A 112 -4.57 20.72 -5.18
C SER A 112 -3.80 19.85 -4.18
N LEU A 113 -3.87 20.16 -2.89
CA LEU A 113 -3.18 19.42 -1.81
C LEU A 113 -3.70 17.99 -1.67
N LYS A 114 -5.02 17.77 -1.74
CA LYS A 114 -5.63 16.43 -1.70
C LYS A 114 -5.09 15.52 -2.81
N ARG A 115 -4.85 16.06 -4.01
CA ARG A 115 -4.26 15.29 -5.14
C ARG A 115 -2.79 14.93 -4.90
N GLN A 116 -2.10 15.66 -4.03
CA GLN A 116 -0.67 15.47 -3.76
C GLN A 116 -0.41 14.54 -2.56
N ILE A 117 -1.42 14.32 -1.70
CA ILE A 117 -1.32 13.40 -0.56
C ILE A 117 -1.48 11.96 -1.06
N LYS A 118 -0.49 11.13 -0.75
CA LYS A 118 -0.52 9.68 -0.96
C LYS A 118 -0.53 8.96 0.39
N THR A 119 -1.19 7.80 0.41
CA THR A 119 -1.25 6.88 1.57
C THR A 119 -0.79 5.47 1.21
N CYS A 120 -0.24 5.31 0.01
CA CYS A 120 0.25 4.05 -0.54
C CYS A 120 1.71 4.18 -1.01
N ASN A 121 2.32 3.08 -1.48
CA ASN A 121 3.73 2.99 -1.86
C ASN A 121 4.29 4.25 -2.53
N SER A 122 5.40 4.77 -1.97
CA SER A 122 6.10 5.94 -2.49
C SER A 122 7.61 5.76 -2.35
N PRO A 123 8.43 6.31 -3.28
CA PRO A 123 9.88 6.33 -3.15
C PRO A 123 10.37 6.99 -1.84
N CYS A 124 9.57 7.91 -1.29
CA CYS A 124 9.90 8.65 -0.07
C CYS A 124 9.63 7.84 1.21
N MET A 125 8.76 6.83 1.15
CA MET A 125 8.41 6.02 2.32
C MET A 125 8.16 4.56 1.93
N PRO A 126 9.15 3.67 2.13
CA PRO A 126 8.96 2.25 1.89
C PRO A 126 7.99 1.67 2.92
N ILE A 127 7.05 0.85 2.44
CA ILE A 127 6.19 0.04 3.30
C ILE A 127 7.04 -1.06 3.93
N THR A 128 7.27 -0.97 5.24
CA THR A 128 7.95 -1.99 6.05
C THR A 128 7.09 -2.36 7.25
N GLY A 129 7.41 -3.48 7.90
CA GLY A 129 6.69 -3.91 9.10
C GLY A 129 5.29 -4.49 8.88
N ASP A 130 4.80 -4.60 7.64
CA ASP A 130 3.55 -5.29 7.35
C ASP A 130 3.68 -6.79 7.65
N PRO A 131 2.85 -7.38 8.53
CA PRO A 131 2.84 -8.82 8.76
C PRO A 131 2.47 -9.60 7.49
N PRO A 132 2.95 -10.84 7.33
CA PRO A 132 2.68 -11.63 6.12
C PRO A 132 1.19 -11.88 5.89
N HIS A 133 0.37 -11.98 6.94
CA HIS A 133 -1.06 -12.19 6.80
C HIS A 133 -1.81 -10.99 6.22
N ILE A 134 -1.25 -9.77 6.30
CA ILE A 134 -1.84 -8.59 5.66
C ILE A 134 -1.78 -8.71 4.14
N GLU A 135 -0.72 -9.33 3.62
CA GLU A 135 -0.61 -9.60 2.17
C GLU A 135 -1.66 -10.61 1.71
N ILE A 136 -1.95 -11.62 2.54
CA ILE A 136 -3.05 -12.56 2.29
C ILE A 136 -4.39 -11.82 2.25
N TYR A 137 -4.64 -10.87 3.17
CA TYR A 137 -5.86 -10.08 3.15
C TYR A 137 -5.99 -9.19 1.90
N LYS A 138 -4.88 -8.66 1.35
CA LYS A 138 -4.90 -7.94 0.06
C LYS A 138 -5.33 -8.87 -1.07
N GLN A 139 -4.68 -10.02 -1.19
CA GLN A 139 -5.00 -11.02 -2.22
C GLN A 139 -6.45 -11.50 -2.13
N LEU A 140 -6.99 -11.69 -0.91
CA LEU A 140 -8.38 -12.07 -0.71
C LEU A 140 -9.37 -10.99 -1.15
N GLU A 141 -9.06 -9.71 -0.90
CA GLU A 141 -9.93 -8.60 -1.36
C GLU A 141 -9.88 -8.48 -2.88
N ASP A 142 -8.69 -8.61 -3.50
CA ASP A 142 -8.53 -8.61 -4.95
C ASP A 142 -9.31 -9.78 -5.59
N LEU A 143 -9.21 -10.98 -5.02
CA LEU A 143 -9.94 -12.16 -5.47
C LEU A 143 -11.46 -11.97 -5.33
N LYS A 144 -11.92 -11.39 -4.22
CA LYS A 144 -13.33 -11.09 -3.99
C LYS A 144 -13.86 -10.09 -5.01
N GLU A 145 -13.09 -9.06 -5.35
CA GLU A 145 -13.45 -8.08 -6.39
C GLU A 145 -13.47 -8.72 -7.78
N ALA A 146 -12.52 -9.60 -8.10
CA ALA A 146 -12.52 -10.36 -9.34
C ALA A 146 -13.77 -11.25 -9.47
N ILE A 147 -14.14 -11.99 -8.40
CA ILE A 147 -15.35 -12.82 -8.37
C ILE A 147 -16.62 -11.97 -8.55
N LYS A 148 -16.69 -10.77 -7.97
CA LYS A 148 -17.85 -9.88 -8.15
C LYS A 148 -18.00 -9.39 -9.59
N ARG A 149 -16.89 -9.17 -10.31
CA ARG A 149 -16.89 -8.67 -11.70
C ARG A 149 -17.12 -9.77 -12.73
N LEU A 150 -16.87 -11.02 -12.36
CA LEU A 150 -16.95 -12.18 -13.26
C LEU A 150 -18.33 -12.35 -13.91
N PRO A 151 -19.48 -12.25 -13.22
CA PRO A 151 -20.79 -12.38 -13.85
C PRO A 151 -21.05 -11.31 -14.92
N ASP A 152 -20.70 -10.06 -14.64
CA ASP A 152 -20.91 -8.94 -15.58
C ASP A 152 -20.01 -9.08 -16.81
N ALA A 153 -18.75 -9.47 -16.60
CA ALA A 153 -17.83 -9.77 -17.70
C ALA A 153 -18.33 -10.94 -18.56
N LEU A 154 -18.82 -12.02 -17.94
CA LEU A 154 -19.38 -13.17 -18.65
C LEU A 154 -20.65 -12.80 -19.44
N LEU A 155 -21.56 -12.03 -18.84
CA LEU A 155 -22.79 -11.59 -19.51
C LEU A 155 -22.50 -10.65 -20.68
N SER A 156 -21.57 -9.69 -20.49
CA SER A 156 -21.12 -8.80 -21.56
C SER A 156 -20.51 -9.60 -22.70
N GLY A 157 -19.52 -10.44 -22.42
CA GLY A 157 -18.81 -11.17 -23.47
C GLY A 157 -19.64 -12.23 -24.18
N VAL A 158 -20.60 -12.86 -23.50
CA VAL A 158 -21.56 -13.75 -24.17
C VAL A 158 -22.56 -12.94 -25.01
N GLY A 159 -22.96 -11.76 -24.55
CA GLY A 159 -23.75 -10.81 -25.34
C GLY A 159 -23.04 -10.40 -26.63
N ASP A 160 -21.77 -9.99 -26.51
CA ASP A 160 -20.93 -9.61 -27.65
C ASP A 160 -20.74 -10.78 -28.65
N LEU A 161 -20.57 -12.01 -28.15
CA LEU A 161 -20.45 -13.20 -28.99
C LEU A 161 -21.76 -13.51 -29.75
N LEU A 162 -22.91 -13.26 -29.13
CA LEU A 162 -24.22 -13.48 -29.74
C LEU A 162 -24.60 -12.38 -30.73
N ASP A 163 -24.14 -11.15 -30.50
CA ASP A 163 -24.39 -9.99 -31.37
C ASP A 163 -23.41 -9.91 -32.57
N GLU A 164 -22.19 -10.43 -32.42
CA GLU A 164 -21.31 -10.66 -33.58
C GLU A 164 -21.94 -11.67 -34.54
N LYS A 165 -21.63 -11.54 -35.85
CA LYS A 165 -22.23 -12.27 -36.98
C LYS A 165 -22.15 -13.82 -36.93
N TYR A 166 -21.72 -14.43 -35.83
CA TYR A 166 -21.62 -15.87 -35.59
C TYR A 166 -22.98 -16.55 -35.46
N VAL A 167 -23.99 -15.90 -34.85
CA VAL A 167 -25.35 -16.46 -34.76
C VAL A 167 -26.04 -16.46 -36.13
N ALA A 168 -25.90 -15.37 -36.90
CA ALA A 168 -26.48 -15.26 -38.24
C ALA A 168 -25.90 -16.27 -39.25
N ALA A 169 -24.70 -16.78 -39.01
CA ALA A 169 -24.01 -17.76 -39.86
C ALA A 169 -24.12 -19.22 -39.37
N GLY A 170 -24.71 -19.48 -38.19
CA GLY A 170 -24.86 -20.84 -37.64
C GLY A 170 -23.55 -21.51 -37.20
N ASN A 171 -22.46 -20.75 -37.03
CA ASN A 171 -21.10 -21.26 -36.85
C ASN A 171 -20.53 -21.03 -35.43
N ILE A 172 -21.34 -21.16 -34.38
CA ILE A 172 -20.80 -21.20 -33.01
C ILE A 172 -20.09 -22.54 -32.81
N THR A 173 -18.75 -22.53 -32.91
CA THR A 173 -17.92 -23.71 -32.65
C THR A 173 -17.39 -23.69 -31.22
N ARG A 174 -17.16 -24.89 -30.65
CA ARG A 174 -16.63 -25.07 -29.28
C ARG A 174 -15.35 -24.26 -29.02
N ASN A 175 -14.47 -24.14 -30.01
CA ASN A 175 -13.21 -23.41 -29.89
C ASN A 175 -13.42 -21.90 -29.72
N VAL A 176 -14.39 -21.31 -30.42
CA VAL A 176 -14.71 -19.88 -30.27
C VAL A 176 -15.23 -19.61 -28.86
N LEU A 177 -16.14 -20.46 -28.37
CA LEU A 177 -16.66 -20.36 -27.00
C LEU A 177 -15.54 -20.49 -25.96
N GLU A 178 -14.61 -21.44 -26.14
CA GLU A 178 -13.49 -21.64 -25.21
C GLU A 178 -12.51 -20.45 -25.21
N GLN A 179 -12.21 -19.88 -26.37
CA GLN A 179 -11.35 -18.69 -26.47
C GLN A 179 -12.00 -17.48 -25.82
N THR A 180 -13.30 -17.24 -26.08
CA THR A 180 -14.04 -16.13 -25.46
C THR A 180 -14.12 -16.29 -23.95
N ILE A 181 -14.42 -17.49 -23.43
CA ILE A 181 -14.42 -17.73 -21.97
C ILE A 181 -13.04 -17.46 -21.37
N ARG A 182 -11.95 -17.91 -22.00
CA ARG A 182 -10.59 -17.64 -21.52
C ARG A 182 -10.27 -16.15 -21.50
N GLN A 183 -10.64 -15.42 -22.54
CA GLN A 183 -10.46 -13.97 -22.62
C GLN A 183 -11.25 -13.25 -21.51
N LEU A 184 -12.52 -13.62 -21.30
CA LEU A 184 -13.35 -13.03 -20.24
C LEU A 184 -12.84 -13.35 -18.84
N LEU A 185 -12.29 -14.55 -18.63
CA LEU A 185 -11.64 -14.92 -17.37
C LEU A 185 -10.36 -14.10 -17.14
N GLU A 186 -9.62 -13.74 -18.19
CA GLU A 186 -8.45 -12.89 -18.12
C GLU A 186 -8.82 -11.42 -17.87
N GLU A 187 -9.83 -10.90 -18.56
CA GLU A 187 -10.39 -9.55 -18.36
C GLU A 187 -11.00 -9.37 -16.96
N ALA A 188 -11.60 -10.44 -16.40
CA ALA A 188 -12.09 -10.46 -15.02
C ALA A 188 -10.96 -10.64 -13.97
N GLY A 189 -9.71 -10.86 -14.39
CA GLY A 189 -8.55 -11.01 -13.50
C GLY A 189 -8.42 -12.38 -12.82
N VAL A 190 -9.06 -13.42 -13.36
CA VAL A 190 -9.11 -14.79 -12.79
C VAL A 190 -8.16 -15.77 -13.49
N GLY A 191 -7.42 -15.32 -14.53
CA GLY A 191 -6.74 -16.20 -15.50
C GLY A 191 -5.30 -16.65 -15.22
N THR A 192 -4.60 -16.17 -14.20
CA THR A 192 -3.13 -16.40 -14.09
C THR A 192 -2.66 -16.87 -12.70
N THR A 193 -3.04 -18.08 -12.28
CA THR A 193 -2.35 -18.77 -11.16
C THR A 193 -2.21 -20.28 -11.36
N ALA A 194 -2.04 -20.76 -12.59
CA ALA A 194 -1.84 -22.20 -12.82
C ALA A 194 -1.04 -22.52 -14.09
N SER A 195 0.14 -21.92 -14.28
CA SER A 195 1.23 -22.57 -15.02
C SER A 195 2.51 -21.73 -14.93
N ALA A 196 3.48 -22.19 -14.12
CA ALA A 196 4.94 -21.99 -14.26
C ALA A 196 5.63 -22.03 -12.88
N LYS A 197 5.89 -23.25 -12.39
CA LYS A 197 7.09 -23.56 -11.59
C LYS A 197 7.30 -25.08 -11.52
N GLU A 198 7.46 -25.70 -12.69
CA GLU A 198 8.31 -26.87 -12.81
C GLU A 198 9.60 -26.41 -13.49
N HIS A 199 10.65 -26.23 -12.68
CA HIS A 199 12.04 -26.19 -13.15
C HIS A 199 12.92 -26.82 -12.06
N SER A 200 13.14 -28.12 -12.26
CA SER A 200 14.44 -28.79 -12.21
C SER A 200 15.29 -28.60 -10.96
N GLU A 201 15.18 -29.57 -10.06
CA GLU A 201 16.26 -29.97 -9.15
C GLU A 201 17.42 -30.56 -9.97
N HIS A 202 18.42 -29.74 -10.28
CA HIS A 202 19.79 -30.21 -10.45
C HIS A 202 20.63 -29.56 -9.36
N GLN A 203 20.78 -30.26 -8.24
CA GLN A 203 21.79 -29.94 -7.23
C GLN A 203 23.17 -30.20 -7.82
N GLN A 204 23.85 -29.12 -8.16
CA GLN A 204 25.29 -29.09 -8.38
C GLN A 204 25.92 -28.78 -7.02
N GLU A 205 26.47 -29.84 -6.43
CA GLU A 205 27.26 -29.87 -5.22
C GLU A 205 28.44 -28.88 -5.34
N SER A 206 28.42 -27.80 -4.55
CA SER A 206 29.58 -26.92 -4.38
C SER A 206 29.74 -26.59 -2.90
N SER A 207 30.69 -27.30 -2.30
CA SER A 207 31.21 -27.14 -0.96
C SER A 207 31.39 -25.66 -0.58
N ARG A 208 30.71 -25.21 0.47
CA ARG A 208 31.14 -24.03 1.23
C ARG A 208 31.18 -24.33 2.72
N ASN A 209 32.42 -24.28 3.17
CA ASN A 209 33.00 -24.39 4.48
C ASN A 209 32.15 -23.80 5.60
N VAL A 210 32.02 -24.54 6.69
CA VAL A 210 31.42 -24.12 7.96
C VAL A 210 32.54 -23.51 8.80
N ASP A 211 32.52 -22.19 9.00
CA ASP A 211 33.37 -21.54 10.00
C ASP A 211 32.50 -21.08 11.18
N PHE A 212 32.61 -21.86 12.25
CA PHE A 212 32.07 -21.60 13.58
C PHE A 212 33.07 -20.74 14.35
N TRP A 213 32.62 -19.63 14.94
CA TRP A 213 33.44 -18.88 15.90
C TRP A 213 32.69 -18.80 17.23
N GLY A 214 33.32 -19.38 18.26
CA GLY A 214 33.01 -19.16 19.66
C GLY A 214 33.68 -17.91 20.22
#